data_AF-A0AA96ZUG1-F1
#
_entry.id   AF-A0AA96ZUG1-F1
#
_cell.length_a   1.000
_cell.length_b   1.000
_cell.length_c   1.000
_cell.angle_alpha   90.00
_cell.angle_beta   90.00
_cell.angle_gamma   90.00
#
_symmetry.space_group_name_H-M   'P 1'
#
loop_
_entity.id
_entity.type
_entity.pdbx_description
1 polymer ?
#
loop_
_entity_poly.entity_id
_entity_poly.type
_entity_poly.pdbx_seq_one_letter_code
_entity_poly.pdbx_strand_id
1 'polypeptide(L)'
;MSTLTNEEAKNYCRMEKKYLGNNMFYMPGEVHIPLHSVDRECEFILTVRINRVELTKASFQNRVRKSVVLLRIDLGGRMHRNPNHEDVPCPHIHIYKDGYDARWAYPLPSEFSDPSDAFKTLQEFMDYCNITLKPPIQKGLELY
;
A
#
# COMPACT_ATOMS: atom_id res chain seq x y z
N MET A 1 17.72 11.59 -0.24
CA MET A 1 17.23 10.75 -1.35
C MET A 1 17.52 9.31 -0.99
N SER A 2 16.56 8.40 -1.15
CA SER A 2 16.82 6.98 -0.89
C SER A 2 17.74 6.44 -2.00
N THR A 3 18.86 5.82 -1.64
CA THR A 3 19.79 5.15 -2.56
C THR A 3 19.30 3.72 -2.84
N LEU A 4 18.05 3.58 -3.26
CA LEU A 4 17.44 2.28 -3.57
C LEU A 4 17.36 2.13 -5.09
N THR A 5 18.00 1.12 -5.63
CA THR A 5 17.90 0.84 -7.07
C THR A 5 16.53 0.25 -7.42
N ASN A 6 16.15 0.35 -8.70
CA ASN A 6 14.94 -0.32 -9.19
C ASN A 6 14.96 -1.84 -8.97
N GLU A 7 16.14 -2.46 -9.03
CA GLU A 7 16.29 -3.91 -8.81
C GLU A 7 16.08 -4.28 -7.35
N GLU A 8 16.71 -3.57 -6.41
CA GLU A 8 16.47 -3.76 -4.98
C GLU A 8 14.99 -3.52 -4.63
N ALA A 9 14.37 -2.46 -5.15
CA ALA A 9 12.97 -2.18 -4.91
C ALA A 9 12.06 -3.33 -5.38
N LYS A 10 12.32 -3.87 -6.57
CA LYS A 10 11.58 -5.04 -7.09
C LYS A 10 11.80 -6.28 -6.22
N ASN A 11 13.01 -6.49 -5.71
CA ASN A 11 13.31 -7.60 -4.79
C ASN A 11 12.53 -7.45 -3.48
N TYR A 12 12.48 -6.25 -2.90
CA TYR A 12 11.68 -5.95 -1.72
C TYR A 12 10.18 -6.12 -1.96
N CYS A 13 9.65 -5.72 -3.13
CA CYS A 13 8.25 -5.96 -3.48
C CYS A 13 7.91 -7.45 -3.50
N ARG A 14 8.78 -8.28 -4.08
CA ARG A 14 8.59 -9.74 -4.18
C ARG A 14 8.85 -10.51 -2.89
N MET A 15 9.63 -9.93 -1.97
CA MET A 15 9.96 -10.57 -0.71
C MET A 15 8.69 -10.93 0.06
N GLU A 16 8.62 -12.14 0.59
CA GLU A 16 7.51 -12.56 1.46
C GLU A 16 7.50 -11.75 2.75
N LYS A 17 6.31 -11.27 3.15
CA LYS A 17 6.11 -10.41 4.32
C LYS A 17 5.10 -11.03 5.28
N LYS A 18 5.36 -10.93 6.57
CA LYS A 18 4.51 -11.48 7.63
C LYS A 18 4.23 -10.44 8.71
N TYR A 19 2.99 -10.35 9.14
CA TYR A 19 2.63 -9.74 10.39
C TYR A 19 2.87 -10.74 11.52
N LEU A 20 3.75 -10.40 12.46
CA LEU A 20 4.14 -11.25 13.59
C LEU A 20 3.60 -10.75 14.93
N GLY A 21 2.76 -9.71 14.91
CA GLY A 21 2.13 -9.16 16.10
C GLY A 21 0.80 -9.84 16.44
N ASN A 22 0.23 -9.47 17.58
CA ASN A 22 -1.04 -10.00 18.08
C ASN A 22 -2.16 -8.94 18.14
N ASN A 23 -1.88 -7.71 17.71
CA ASN A 23 -2.86 -6.62 17.74
C ASN A 23 -3.92 -6.82 16.65
N MET A 24 -5.17 -6.51 16.99
CA MET A 24 -6.29 -6.35 16.07
C MET A 24 -6.34 -4.89 15.60
N PHE A 25 -6.60 -4.67 14.31
CA PHE A 25 -6.75 -3.33 13.74
C PHE A 25 -8.18 -3.11 13.26
N TYR A 26 -8.66 -1.87 13.39
CA TYR A 26 -10.02 -1.49 13.03
C TYR A 26 -10.01 -0.29 12.07
N MET A 27 -10.90 -0.33 11.09
CA MET A 27 -11.03 0.70 10.04
C MET A 27 -12.51 1.11 9.88
N PRO A 28 -12.82 2.37 9.49
CA PRO A 28 -11.95 3.37 8.87
C PRO A 28 -11.06 4.14 9.85
N GLY A 29 -10.07 4.87 9.32
CA GLY A 29 -9.01 5.52 10.08
C GLY A 29 -7.66 5.40 9.40
N GLU A 30 -6.58 5.53 10.18
CA GLU A 30 -5.22 5.31 9.72
C GLU A 30 -4.49 4.39 10.70
N VAL A 31 -3.83 3.36 10.16
CA VAL A 31 -2.97 2.44 10.93
C VAL A 31 -1.65 2.21 10.20
N HIS A 32 -0.58 2.03 10.98
CA HIS A 32 0.72 1.61 10.49
C HIS A 32 1.08 0.27 11.11
N ILE A 33 1.22 -0.75 10.28
CA ILE A 33 1.37 -2.13 10.71
C ILE A 33 2.79 -2.58 10.35
N PRO A 34 3.63 -2.94 11.33
CA PRO A 34 4.96 -3.49 11.06
C PRO A 34 4.84 -4.89 10.45
N LEU A 35 5.67 -5.17 9.47
CA LEU A 35 5.77 -6.45 8.78
C LEU A 35 7.24 -6.86 8.71
N HIS A 36 7.50 -8.15 8.65
CA HIS A 36 8.86 -8.70 8.62
C HIS A 36 9.01 -9.70 7.49
N SER A 37 10.22 -9.80 6.93
CA SER A 37 10.61 -10.93 6.11
C SER A 37 10.62 -12.23 6.93
N VAL A 38 10.67 -13.37 6.23
CA VAL A 38 10.68 -14.69 6.87
C VAL A 38 11.86 -14.87 7.82
N ASP A 39 13.04 -14.41 7.42
CA ASP A 39 14.27 -14.41 8.23
C ASP A 39 14.35 -13.27 9.25
N ARG A 40 13.41 -12.31 9.21
CA ARG A 40 13.33 -11.11 10.05
C ARG A 40 14.47 -10.10 9.85
N GLU A 41 15.28 -10.25 8.82
CA GLU A 41 16.38 -9.31 8.48
C GLU A 41 15.87 -8.05 7.78
N CYS A 42 14.65 -8.09 7.22
CA CYS A 42 14.02 -6.95 6.56
C CYS A 42 12.71 -6.57 7.23
N GLU A 43 12.59 -5.28 7.59
CA GLU A 43 11.37 -4.69 8.13
C GLU A 43 10.63 -3.87 7.06
N PHE A 44 9.31 -4.03 7.06
CA PHE A 44 8.38 -3.32 6.20
C PHE A 44 7.28 -2.68 7.04
N ILE A 45 6.57 -1.71 6.45
CA ILE A 45 5.39 -1.11 7.06
C ILE A 45 4.26 -1.11 6.05
N LEU A 46 3.14 -1.76 6.39
CA LEU A 46 1.86 -1.57 5.71
C LEU A 46 1.15 -0.37 6.35
N THR A 47 0.92 0.68 5.58
CA THR A 47 0.07 1.80 5.99
C THR A 47 -1.28 1.66 5.33
N VAL A 48 -2.34 1.70 6.14
CA VAL A 48 -3.71 1.63 5.66
C VAL A 48 -4.41 2.90 6.11
N ARG A 49 -4.95 3.65 5.16
CA ARG A 49 -5.78 4.82 5.43
C ARG A 49 -7.09 4.70 4.67
N ILE A 50 -8.21 4.69 5.38
CA ILE A 50 -9.56 4.76 4.82
C ILE A 50 -10.23 5.98 5.44
N ASN A 51 -10.74 6.88 4.61
CA ASN A 51 -11.44 8.08 5.09
C ASN A 51 -12.68 7.66 5.92
N ARG A 52 -12.96 8.38 7.01
CA ARG A 52 -14.06 8.03 7.94
C ARG A 52 -15.45 8.42 7.43
N VAL A 53 -15.53 9.40 6.54
CA VAL A 53 -16.80 9.94 6.03
C VAL A 53 -17.10 9.38 4.64
N GLU A 54 -16.09 9.34 3.77
CA GLU A 54 -16.23 8.88 2.39
C GLU A 54 -15.38 7.61 2.20
N LEU A 55 -15.96 6.44 2.50
CA LEU A 55 -15.24 5.16 2.56
C LEU A 55 -14.60 4.73 1.22
N THR A 56 -15.05 5.30 0.10
CA THR A 56 -14.47 5.11 -1.24
C THR A 56 -13.11 5.82 -1.40
N LYS A 57 -12.75 6.74 -0.48
CA LYS A 57 -11.45 7.41 -0.43
C LYS A 57 -10.51 6.67 0.51
N ALA A 58 -9.47 6.06 -0.06
CA ALA A 58 -8.47 5.32 0.70
C ALA A 58 -7.08 5.44 0.07
N SER A 59 -6.05 5.19 0.88
CA SER A 59 -4.67 5.07 0.44
C SER A 59 -4.01 3.91 1.18
N PHE A 60 -3.34 3.03 0.45
CA PHE A 60 -2.59 1.91 1.01
C PHE A 60 -1.13 2.00 0.57
N GLN A 61 -0.18 1.74 1.48
CA GLN A 61 1.25 1.83 1.16
C GLN A 61 2.01 0.64 1.73
N ASN A 62 2.93 0.09 0.96
CA ASN A 62 3.97 -0.81 1.45
C ASN A 62 5.32 -0.07 1.43
N ARG A 63 5.96 0.00 2.60
CA ARG A 63 7.19 0.77 2.80
C ARG A 63 8.32 -0.11 3.32
N VAL A 64 9.55 0.24 2.99
CA VAL A 64 10.79 -0.35 3.51
C VAL A 64 11.71 0.75 4.04
N ARG A 65 12.75 0.39 4.81
CA ARG A 65 13.73 1.35 5.36
C ARG A 65 13.04 2.53 6.07
N LYS A 66 11.97 2.23 6.82
CA LYS A 66 11.08 3.15 7.55
C LYS A 66 10.20 4.09 6.70
N SER A 67 10.71 4.66 5.60
CA SER A 67 9.99 5.70 4.85
C SER A 67 9.93 5.51 3.34
N VAL A 68 10.69 4.57 2.77
CA VAL A 68 10.73 4.38 1.31
C VAL A 68 9.47 3.65 0.87
N VAL A 69 8.61 4.33 0.11
CA VAL A 69 7.37 3.76 -0.43
C VAL A 69 7.70 2.91 -1.66
N LEU A 70 7.52 1.61 -1.54
CA LEU A 70 7.71 0.65 -2.64
C LEU A 70 6.49 0.65 -3.58
N LEU A 71 5.32 0.58 -2.97
CA LEU A 71 4.02 0.54 -3.65
C LEU A 71 3.04 1.40 -2.88
N ARG A 72 2.19 2.13 -3.59
CA ARG A 72 1.06 2.86 -3.00
C ARG A 72 -0.14 2.86 -3.93
N ILE A 73 -1.33 2.63 -3.41
CA ILE A 73 -2.58 2.81 -4.14
C ILE A 73 -3.31 4.02 -3.56
N ASP A 74 -3.88 4.83 -4.45
CA ASP A 74 -4.82 5.90 -4.09
C ASP A 74 -6.20 5.63 -4.73
N LEU A 75 -7.25 5.65 -3.91
CA LEU A 75 -8.66 5.47 -4.29
C LEU A 75 -9.44 6.77 -4.00
N GLY A 76 -10.37 7.12 -4.90
CA GLY A 76 -11.25 8.30 -4.76
C GLY A 76 -10.51 9.65 -4.69
N GLY A 77 -9.24 9.70 -5.09
CA GLY A 77 -8.39 10.89 -5.10
C GLY A 77 -8.44 11.70 -6.41
N ARG A 78 -7.52 12.66 -6.53
CA ARG A 78 -7.32 13.41 -7.78
C ARG A 78 -6.52 12.58 -8.79
N MET A 79 -6.59 12.94 -10.07
CA MET A 79 -5.62 12.44 -11.04
C MET A 79 -4.19 12.83 -10.63
N HIS A 80 -3.23 11.97 -10.95
CA HIS A 80 -1.81 12.20 -10.66
C HIS A 80 -1.07 12.60 -11.94
N ARG A 81 -0.30 13.68 -11.87
CA ARG A 81 0.55 14.11 -12.98
C ARG A 81 1.95 13.54 -12.82
N ASN A 82 2.34 12.66 -13.73
CA ASN A 82 3.66 12.05 -13.75
C ASN A 82 4.76 13.07 -14.10
N PRO A 83 6.03 12.76 -13.77
CA PRO A 83 7.16 13.64 -14.12
C PRO A 83 7.34 13.90 -15.62
N ASN A 84 6.83 13.02 -16.49
CA ASN A 84 6.77 13.21 -17.95
C ASN A 84 5.56 14.06 -18.40
N HIS A 85 4.83 14.66 -17.46
CA HIS A 85 3.61 15.46 -17.65
C HIS A 85 2.35 14.70 -18.08
N GLU A 86 2.38 13.37 -18.13
CA GLU A 86 1.21 12.53 -18.38
C GLU A 86 0.29 12.50 -17.14
N ASP A 87 -1.01 12.66 -17.34
CA ASP A 87 -2.00 12.57 -16.28
C ASP A 87 -2.57 11.15 -16.19
N VAL A 88 -2.56 10.59 -14.97
CA VAL A 88 -3.08 9.26 -14.65
C VAL A 88 -4.34 9.42 -13.80
N PRO A 89 -5.51 8.94 -14.25
CA PRO A 89 -6.76 9.05 -13.49
C PRO A 89 -6.70 8.26 -12.18
N CYS A 90 -7.61 8.55 -11.25
CA CYS A 90 -7.80 7.75 -10.04
C CYS A 90 -8.92 6.72 -10.30
N PRO A 91 -8.79 5.45 -9.84
CA PRO A 91 -7.71 4.89 -9.02
C PRO A 91 -6.42 4.61 -9.80
N HIS A 92 -5.28 4.72 -9.11
CA HIS A 92 -3.96 4.42 -9.67
C HIS A 92 -3.02 3.84 -8.61
N ILE A 93 -1.94 3.22 -9.09
CA ILE A 93 -0.85 2.71 -8.27
C ILE A 93 0.43 3.50 -8.53
N HIS A 94 1.08 3.94 -7.45
CA HIS A 94 2.46 4.38 -7.46
C HIS A 94 3.39 3.21 -7.26
N ILE A 95 4.42 3.14 -8.10
CA ILE A 95 5.48 2.13 -8.00
C ILE A 95 6.80 2.89 -7.87
N TYR A 96 7.62 2.46 -6.92
CA TYR A 96 8.96 3.02 -6.73
C TYR A 96 9.75 3.04 -8.04
N LYS A 97 10.39 4.17 -8.31
CA LYS A 97 11.33 4.34 -9.41
C LYS A 97 12.58 5.07 -8.92
N ASP A 98 13.74 4.48 -9.19
CA ASP A 98 15.05 5.05 -8.86
C ASP A 98 15.18 6.49 -9.37
N GLY A 99 15.68 7.38 -8.52
CA GLY A 99 15.74 8.83 -8.74
C GLY A 99 14.41 9.58 -8.59
N TYR A 100 13.28 8.88 -8.43
CA TYR A 100 11.94 9.48 -8.35
C TYR A 100 11.09 9.01 -7.15
N ASP A 101 11.56 8.03 -6.37
CA ASP A 101 10.79 7.37 -5.31
C ASP A 101 9.38 6.98 -5.83
N ALA A 102 8.31 7.28 -5.09
CA ALA A 102 6.93 6.98 -5.49
C ALA A 102 6.25 8.09 -6.32
N ARG A 103 7.00 8.89 -7.08
CA ARG A 103 6.43 9.99 -7.90
C ARG A 103 5.78 9.53 -9.21
N TRP A 104 6.00 8.29 -9.65
CA TRP A 104 5.36 7.73 -10.83
C TRP A 104 4.11 6.96 -10.43
N ALA A 105 3.01 7.21 -11.14
CA ALA A 105 1.78 6.45 -11.04
C ALA A 105 1.44 5.77 -12.38
N TYR A 106 0.66 4.72 -12.28
CA TYR A 106 0.18 3.91 -13.39
C TYR A 106 -1.29 3.54 -13.17
N PRO A 107 -2.06 3.23 -14.23
CA PRO A 107 -3.39 2.67 -14.08
C PRO A 107 -3.38 1.48 -13.12
N LEU A 108 -4.47 1.31 -12.38
CA LEU A 108 -4.58 0.21 -11.44
C LEU A 108 -4.53 -1.14 -12.18
N PRO A 109 -3.69 -2.10 -11.76
CA PRO A 109 -3.61 -3.42 -12.37
C PRO A 109 -4.93 -4.21 -12.31
N SER A 110 -5.09 -5.21 -13.18
CA SER A 110 -6.29 -6.05 -13.25
C SER A 110 -6.51 -6.93 -12.00
N GLU A 111 -5.47 -7.13 -11.20
CA GLU A 111 -5.50 -7.83 -9.92
C GLU A 111 -6.40 -7.15 -8.89
N PHE A 112 -6.71 -5.86 -9.09
CA PHE A 112 -7.62 -5.09 -8.24
C PHE A 112 -9.02 -5.09 -8.84
N SER A 113 -9.83 -6.07 -8.44
CA SER A 113 -11.05 -6.43 -9.19
C SER A 113 -12.25 -5.54 -8.87
N ASP A 114 -12.24 -4.84 -7.74
CA ASP A 114 -13.27 -3.85 -7.39
C ASP A 114 -12.69 -2.68 -6.57
N PRO A 115 -12.18 -1.64 -7.25
CA PRO A 115 -11.58 -0.47 -6.59
C PRO A 115 -12.58 0.41 -5.83
N SER A 116 -13.89 0.14 -5.92
CA SER A 116 -14.92 0.87 -5.16
C SER A 116 -15.08 0.33 -3.74
N ASP A 117 -14.71 -0.93 -3.50
CA ASP A 117 -14.63 -1.53 -2.18
C ASP A 117 -13.19 -1.42 -1.63
N ALA A 118 -12.99 -0.45 -0.74
CA ALA A 118 -11.70 -0.20 -0.10
C ALA A 118 -11.18 -1.41 0.71
N PHE A 119 -12.05 -2.21 1.31
CA PHE A 119 -11.63 -3.38 2.08
C PHE A 119 -11.19 -4.53 1.17
N LYS A 120 -11.93 -4.77 0.08
CA LYS A 120 -11.54 -5.74 -0.93
C LYS A 120 -10.21 -5.34 -1.59
N THR A 121 -10.10 -4.07 -1.99
CA THR A 121 -8.86 -3.53 -2.57
C THR A 121 -7.68 -3.64 -1.59
N LEU A 122 -7.91 -3.45 -0.29
CA LEU A 122 -6.87 -3.66 0.73
C LEU A 122 -6.42 -5.12 0.81
N GLN A 123 -7.34 -6.08 0.73
CA GLN A 123 -6.97 -7.51 0.71
C GLN A 123 -6.11 -7.85 -0.52
N GLU A 124 -6.55 -7.40 -1.69
CA GLU A 124 -5.84 -7.58 -2.96
C GLU A 124 -4.48 -6.86 -2.94
N PHE A 125 -4.39 -5.69 -2.30
CA PHE A 125 -3.13 -4.97 -2.12
C PHE A 125 -2.15 -5.73 -1.23
N MET A 126 -2.64 -6.37 -0.17
CA MET A 126 -1.79 -7.21 0.68
C MET A 126 -1.26 -8.43 -0.09
N ASP A 127 -2.08 -9.04 -0.95
CA ASP A 127 -1.67 -10.13 -1.84
C ASP A 127 -0.63 -9.65 -2.85
N TYR A 128 -0.87 -8.50 -3.49
CA TYR A 128 0.05 -7.87 -4.44
C TYR A 128 1.40 -7.51 -3.79
N CYS A 129 1.41 -7.19 -2.49
CA CYS A 129 2.63 -6.93 -1.71
C CYS A 129 3.32 -8.21 -1.17
N ASN A 130 2.83 -9.40 -1.52
CA ASN A 130 3.29 -10.69 -0.99
C ASN A 130 3.26 -10.78 0.55
N ILE A 131 2.16 -10.30 1.16
CA ILE A 131 1.92 -10.43 2.60
C ILE A 131 1.18 -11.74 2.87
N THR A 132 1.92 -12.79 3.22
CA THR A 132 1.40 -14.16 3.35
C THR A 132 0.77 -14.43 4.72
N LEU A 133 1.27 -13.78 5.76
CA LEU A 133 0.63 -13.76 7.07
C LEU A 133 0.06 -12.36 7.31
N LYS A 134 -1.21 -12.17 6.93
CA LYS A 134 -1.89 -10.88 6.94
C LYS A 134 -2.21 -10.42 8.36
N PRO A 135 -2.10 -9.12 8.67
CA PRO A 135 -2.63 -8.59 9.91
C PRO A 135 -4.16 -8.72 9.97
N PRO A 136 -4.74 -9.00 11.14
CA PRO A 136 -6.18 -9.05 11.28
C PRO A 136 -6.73 -7.61 11.31
N ILE A 137 -7.38 -7.22 10.21
CA ILE A 137 -8.00 -5.90 10.03
C ILE A 137 -9.51 -6.11 9.88
N GLN A 138 -10.29 -5.48 10.75
CA GLN A 138 -11.75 -5.56 10.75
C GLN A 138 -12.39 -4.20 10.48
N LYS A 139 -13.62 -4.23 9.97
CA LYS A 139 -14.50 -3.06 9.99
C LYS A 139 -14.80 -2.74 11.45
N GLY A 140 -14.49 -1.52 11.89
CA GLY A 140 -14.83 -1.06 13.23
C GLY A 140 -16.35 -1.12 13.42
N LEU A 141 -16.80 -1.50 14.62
CA LEU A 141 -18.18 -1.34 15.01
C LEU A 141 -18.51 0.16 14.95
N GLU A 142 -19.56 0.51 14.20
CA GLU A 142 -20.15 1.85 14.23
C GLU A 142 -20.65 2.09 15.66
N LEU A 143 -19.86 2.80 16.46
CA LEU A 143 -20.38 3.43 17.66
C LEU A 143 -21.07 4.71 17.17
N TYR A 144 -22.38 4.58 16.93
CA TYR A 144 -23.30 5.69 16.68
C TYR A 144 -23.33 6.67 17.85
#